data_AF-A0A9D1YUY5-F1
#
_entry.id   AF-A0A9D1YUY5-F1
#
_cell.length_a   1.000
_cell.length_b   1.000
_cell.length_c   1.000
_cell.angle_alpha   90.00
_cell.angle_beta   90.00
_cell.angle_gamma   90.00
#
_symmetry.space_group_name_H-M   'P 1'
#
loop_
_entity.id
_entity.type
_entity.pdbx_description
1 polymer ?
#
loop_
_entity_poly.entity_id
_entity_poly.type
_entity_poly.pdbx_seq_one_letter_code
_entity_poly.pdbx_strand_id
1 'polypeptide(L)'
;MQQVPAQGIRIGPARTGSDEEVAMASVVTGMSAAARAKRKVGFIIWGAVILAVWLLCSLAFAAFMEQAAPNFISAFVMGQMFGWIFFLLGVILLLIGIICEIRARSFNRRDIAQANALHDRLVAFSQTPRAAVYGDPGNAQIANARVIEIERHFDQQTEGAITGALETSMRMFSTSFGTSSASTYTGSDNRLDTYGSQSSVTSGTLNGTTIANLRMSKTTRANLMGDALFAVFEIDGNDTFRVVSMSAPGVRDWMSELIMAVANHFGGTSTHSGNVVAAWVPNLTGHFGPQDVSYATDRLKALAARPLEEREPVAITGTMIGRNAMIATQMSISSAAPLELLPVVFPRALGVALGAPEQRAELPHAAMA
;
A
#
# COMPACT_ATOMS: atom_id res chain seq x y z
N MET A 1 10.00 53.87 5.18
CA MET A 1 9.17 52.78 5.74
C MET A 1 7.98 52.58 4.82
N GLN A 2 8.06 51.58 3.94
CA GLN A 2 7.00 51.24 2.98
C GLN A 2 6.09 50.19 3.62
N GLN A 3 4.81 50.52 3.80
CA GLN A 3 3.79 49.58 4.26
C GLN A 3 3.50 48.56 3.15
N VAL A 4 3.77 47.29 3.44
CA VAL A 4 3.38 46.16 2.59
C VAL A 4 1.91 45.83 2.91
N PRO A 5 1.00 45.81 1.92
CA PRO A 5 -0.40 45.47 2.15
C PRO A 5 -0.54 43.99 2.50
N ALA A 6 -1.23 43.70 3.60
CA ALA A 6 -1.58 42.36 4.03
C ALA A 6 -2.48 41.68 2.98
N GLN A 7 -1.92 40.75 2.22
CA GLN A 7 -2.70 39.83 1.40
C GLN A 7 -3.47 38.89 2.32
N GLY A 8 -4.76 39.15 2.48
CA GLY A 8 -5.69 38.26 3.17
C GLY A 8 -5.73 36.91 2.47
N ILE A 9 -5.23 35.87 3.14
CA ILE A 9 -5.38 34.48 2.73
C ILE A 9 -6.87 34.16 2.80
N ARG A 10 -7.54 34.10 1.64
CA ARG A 10 -8.89 33.54 1.53
C ARG A 10 -8.78 32.02 1.73
N ILE A 11 -9.01 31.56 2.94
CA ILE A 11 -9.28 30.15 3.22
C ILE A 11 -10.66 29.86 2.58
N GLY A 12 -10.66 29.10 1.48
CA GLY A 12 -11.90 28.66 0.84
C GLY A 12 -12.74 27.80 1.80
N PRO A 13 -14.07 27.76 1.65
CA PRO A 13 -14.93 26.95 2.51
C PRO A 13 -14.49 25.48 2.46
N ALA A 14 -14.44 24.84 3.63
CA ALA A 14 -14.18 23.41 3.75
C ALA A 14 -15.16 22.66 2.84
N ARG A 15 -14.64 21.94 1.83
CA ARG A 15 -15.45 21.08 0.97
C ARG A 15 -16.23 20.14 1.87
N THR A 16 -17.55 20.25 1.83
CA THR A 16 -18.45 19.35 2.53
C THR A 16 -18.30 17.95 1.95
N GLY A 17 -18.19 16.94 2.81
CA GLY A 17 -17.83 15.56 2.44
C GLY A 17 -18.68 14.91 1.35
N SER A 18 -19.87 15.45 1.05
CA SER A 18 -20.71 14.99 -0.06
C SER A 18 -20.06 15.13 -1.44
N ASP A 19 -19.24 16.15 -1.66
CA ASP A 19 -18.65 16.39 -2.99
C ASP A 19 -17.43 15.50 -3.24
N GLU A 20 -16.69 15.13 -2.18
CA GLU A 20 -15.59 14.16 -2.26
C GLU A 20 -16.12 12.73 -2.40
N GLU A 21 -17.23 12.41 -1.74
CA GLU A 21 -17.89 11.11 -1.85
C GLU A 21 -18.42 10.89 -3.28
N VAL A 22 -19.01 11.92 -3.90
CA VAL A 22 -19.45 11.89 -5.31
C VAL A 22 -18.24 11.85 -6.26
N ALA A 23 -17.15 12.55 -5.95
CA ALA A 23 -15.93 12.51 -6.76
C ALA A 23 -15.29 11.11 -6.75
N MET A 24 -15.19 10.46 -5.58
CA MET A 24 -14.64 9.10 -5.47
C MET A 24 -15.57 8.04 -6.11
N ALA A 25 -16.89 8.17 -5.93
CA ALA A 25 -17.86 7.26 -6.54
C ALA A 25 -17.90 7.36 -8.08
N SER A 26 -17.66 8.55 -8.65
CA SER A 26 -17.68 8.76 -10.11
C SER A 26 -16.45 8.19 -10.84
N VAL A 27 -15.34 7.94 -10.13
CA VAL A 27 -14.04 7.54 -10.73
C VAL A 27 -14.00 6.06 -11.16
N VAL A 28 -14.93 5.22 -10.69
CA VAL A 28 -14.84 3.76 -10.84
C VAL A 28 -15.73 3.21 -11.97
N THR A 29 -15.96 3.96 -13.05
CA THR A 29 -16.74 3.46 -14.20
C THR A 29 -15.89 2.83 -15.30
N GLY A 30 -14.56 3.02 -15.26
CA GLY A 30 -13.62 2.55 -16.28
C GLY A 30 -12.92 1.22 -15.98
N MET A 31 -12.29 0.63 -17.01
CA MET A 31 -11.34 -0.46 -16.80
C MET A 31 -10.04 0.08 -16.18
N SER A 32 -9.56 -0.56 -15.11
CA SER A 32 -8.27 -0.23 -14.52
C SER A 32 -7.14 -0.41 -15.54
N ALA A 33 -6.00 0.28 -15.34
CA ALA A 33 -4.86 0.16 -16.26
C ALA A 33 -4.35 -1.29 -16.34
N ALA A 34 -4.35 -2.00 -15.22
CA ALA A 34 -4.05 -3.42 -15.13
C ALA A 34 -5.06 -4.29 -15.92
N ALA A 35 -6.35 -3.98 -15.85
CA ALA A 35 -7.36 -4.67 -16.65
C ALA A 35 -7.17 -4.41 -18.16
N ARG A 36 -6.89 -3.16 -18.54
CA ARG A 36 -6.61 -2.78 -19.93
C ARG A 36 -5.36 -3.48 -20.48
N ALA A 37 -4.31 -3.63 -19.69
CA ALA A 37 -3.08 -4.34 -20.09
C ALA A 37 -3.33 -5.83 -20.40
N LYS A 38 -4.33 -6.45 -19.77
CA LYS A 38 -4.75 -7.84 -20.04
C LYS A 38 -5.59 -7.97 -21.31
N ARG A 39 -6.15 -6.87 -21.81
CA ARG A 39 -6.98 -6.84 -23.01
C ARG A 39 -6.09 -6.97 -24.25
N LYS A 40 -6.48 -7.87 -25.16
CA LYS A 40 -5.75 -8.16 -26.40
C LYS A 40 -6.65 -7.92 -27.61
N VAL A 41 -7.15 -6.69 -27.74
CA VAL A 41 -8.10 -6.29 -28.81
C VAL A 41 -7.55 -6.59 -30.20
N GLY A 42 -6.24 -6.41 -30.39
CA GLY A 42 -5.57 -6.73 -31.65
C GLY A 42 -5.78 -8.18 -32.09
N PHE A 43 -5.81 -9.15 -31.17
CA PHE A 43 -6.04 -10.55 -31.51
C PHE A 43 -7.46 -10.82 -32.02
N ILE A 44 -8.46 -10.13 -31.44
CA ILE A 44 -9.84 -10.21 -31.92
C ILE A 44 -9.95 -9.60 -33.33
N ILE A 45 -9.37 -8.41 -33.54
CA ILE A 45 -9.40 -7.71 -34.83
C ILE A 45 -8.69 -8.54 -35.89
N TRP A 46 -7.44 -8.96 -35.65
CA TRP A 46 -6.67 -9.76 -36.61
C TRP A 46 -7.28 -11.13 -36.86
N GLY A 47 -7.81 -11.79 -35.84
CA GLY A 47 -8.56 -13.05 -36.00
C GLY A 47 -9.76 -12.87 -36.93
N ALA A 48 -10.57 -11.83 -36.70
CA ALA A 48 -11.73 -11.53 -37.55
C ALA A 48 -11.32 -11.16 -38.99
N VAL A 49 -10.27 -10.36 -39.17
CA VAL A 49 -9.75 -9.97 -40.50
C VAL A 49 -9.23 -11.19 -41.26
N ILE A 50 -8.44 -12.06 -40.63
CA ILE A 50 -7.91 -13.28 -41.27
C ILE A 50 -9.05 -14.20 -41.70
N LEU A 51 -10.07 -14.38 -40.85
CA LEU A 51 -11.26 -15.17 -41.18
C LEU A 51 -12.04 -14.56 -42.35
N ALA A 52 -12.21 -13.24 -42.38
CA ALA A 52 -12.89 -12.56 -43.48
C ALA A 52 -12.11 -12.71 -44.81
N VAL A 53 -10.79 -12.50 -44.79
CA VAL A 53 -9.93 -12.66 -45.98
C VAL A 53 -9.97 -14.11 -46.48
N TRP A 54 -9.82 -15.08 -45.58
CA TRP A 54 -9.92 -16.50 -45.92
C TRP A 54 -11.26 -16.85 -46.57
N LEU A 55 -12.37 -16.32 -46.03
CA LEU A 55 -13.72 -16.57 -46.56
C LEU A 55 -13.85 -15.97 -47.97
N LEU A 56 -13.42 -14.72 -48.17
CA LEU A 56 -13.45 -14.05 -49.46
C LEU A 56 -12.59 -14.78 -50.51
N CYS A 57 -11.39 -15.22 -50.15
CA CYS A 57 -10.53 -16.01 -51.04
C CYS A 57 -11.16 -17.37 -51.38
N SER A 58 -11.79 -18.04 -50.41
CA SER A 58 -12.47 -19.32 -50.63
C SER A 58 -13.69 -19.18 -51.56
N LEU A 59 -14.46 -18.10 -51.41
CA LEU A 59 -15.59 -17.79 -52.29
C LEU A 59 -15.13 -17.44 -53.71
N ALA A 60 -14.09 -16.62 -53.84
CA ALA A 60 -13.52 -16.26 -55.14
C ALA A 60 -12.97 -17.50 -55.87
N PHE A 61 -12.29 -18.40 -55.16
CA PHE A 61 -11.81 -19.66 -55.72
C PHE A 61 -12.95 -20.58 -56.17
N ALA A 62 -14.00 -20.71 -55.35
CA ALA A 62 -15.17 -21.51 -55.71
C ALA A 62 -15.89 -20.98 -56.95
N ALA A 63 -16.07 -19.65 -57.06
CA ALA A 63 -16.66 -19.00 -58.23
C ALA A 63 -15.80 -19.14 -59.49
N PHE A 64 -14.47 -19.13 -59.35
CA PHE A 64 -13.56 -19.37 -60.46
C PHE A 64 -13.63 -20.82 -60.95
N MET A 65 -13.63 -21.79 -60.02
CA MET A 65 -13.70 -23.22 -60.33
C MET A 65 -15.06 -23.66 -60.86
N GLU A 66 -16.15 -22.95 -60.53
CA GLU A 66 -17.48 -23.21 -61.09
C GLU A 66 -17.51 -23.08 -62.62
N GLN A 67 -16.66 -22.24 -63.20
CA GLN A 67 -16.49 -22.14 -64.66
C GLN A 67 -15.87 -23.41 -65.27
N ALA A 68 -15.09 -24.17 -64.47
CA ALA A 68 -14.41 -25.38 -64.89
C ALA A 68 -15.16 -26.67 -64.53
N ALA A 69 -15.99 -26.67 -63.47
CA ALA A 69 -16.78 -27.81 -63.04
C ALA A 69 -18.12 -27.36 -62.43
N PRO A 70 -19.27 -27.96 -62.80
CA PRO A 70 -20.61 -27.45 -62.48
C PRO A 70 -21.06 -27.58 -61.01
N ASN A 71 -20.16 -27.91 -60.07
CA ASN A 71 -20.50 -28.16 -58.66
C ASN A 71 -19.74 -27.19 -57.72
N PHE A 72 -20.32 -26.00 -57.48
CA PHE A 72 -19.78 -24.96 -56.59
C PHE A 72 -19.39 -25.51 -55.20
N ILE A 73 -20.25 -26.35 -54.60
CA ILE A 73 -20.03 -26.91 -53.26
C ILE A 73 -18.74 -27.73 -53.22
N SER A 74 -18.50 -28.60 -54.21
CA SER A 74 -17.26 -29.40 -54.25
C SER A 74 -16.02 -28.54 -54.45
N ALA A 75 -16.10 -27.49 -55.27
CA ALA A 75 -15.00 -26.55 -55.48
C ALA A 75 -14.68 -25.75 -54.21
N PHE A 76 -15.70 -25.33 -53.48
CA PHE A 76 -15.55 -24.66 -52.19
C PHE A 76 -14.85 -25.59 -51.18
N VAL A 77 -15.34 -26.83 -51.00
CA VAL A 77 -14.73 -27.82 -50.08
C VAL A 77 -13.28 -28.13 -50.46
N MET A 78 -12.95 -28.20 -51.75
CA MET A 78 -11.56 -28.38 -52.18
C MET A 78 -10.70 -27.15 -51.85
N GLY A 79 -11.22 -25.94 -52.04
CA GLY A 79 -10.56 -24.69 -51.63
C GLY A 79 -10.30 -24.63 -50.11
N GLN A 80 -11.20 -25.22 -49.31
CA GLN A 80 -11.02 -25.34 -47.87
C GLN A 80 -9.77 -26.13 -47.49
N MET A 81 -9.43 -27.19 -48.24
CA MET A 81 -8.23 -27.99 -47.95
C MET A 81 -6.91 -27.24 -48.18
N PHE A 82 -6.90 -26.19 -48.99
CA PHE A 82 -5.70 -25.35 -49.19
C PHE A 82 -5.68 -24.16 -48.22
N GLY A 83 -6.85 -23.63 -47.86
CA GLY A 83 -6.99 -22.46 -46.98
C GLY A 83 -7.12 -22.76 -45.48
N TRP A 84 -7.26 -24.02 -45.07
CA TRP A 84 -7.63 -24.39 -43.68
C TRP A 84 -6.68 -23.84 -42.62
N ILE A 85 -5.40 -23.65 -42.94
CA ILE A 85 -4.42 -23.10 -41.99
C ILE A 85 -4.73 -21.65 -41.61
N PHE A 86 -5.22 -20.85 -42.56
CA PHE A 86 -5.63 -19.45 -42.30
C PHE A 86 -6.91 -19.40 -41.49
N PHE A 87 -7.86 -20.30 -41.76
CA PHE A 87 -9.04 -20.47 -40.93
C PHE A 87 -8.66 -20.81 -39.49
N LEU A 88 -7.86 -21.85 -39.30
CA LEU A 88 -7.44 -22.30 -37.98
C LEU A 88 -6.73 -21.18 -37.23
N LEU A 89 -5.79 -20.48 -37.88
CA LEU A 89 -5.08 -19.34 -37.31
C LEU A 89 -6.05 -18.23 -36.90
N GLY A 90 -7.00 -17.87 -37.77
CA GLY A 90 -8.03 -16.86 -37.49
C GLY A 90 -8.89 -17.23 -36.29
N VAL A 91 -9.35 -18.49 -36.20
CA VAL A 91 -10.12 -19.02 -35.07
C VAL A 91 -9.30 -18.98 -33.79
N ILE A 92 -8.04 -19.43 -33.81
CA ILE A 92 -7.17 -19.43 -32.62
C ILE A 92 -6.96 -18.01 -32.09
N LEU A 93 -6.63 -17.04 -32.96
CA LEU A 93 -6.44 -15.65 -32.56
C LEU A 93 -7.74 -15.04 -31.99
N LEU A 94 -8.88 -15.35 -32.61
CA LEU A 94 -10.19 -14.91 -32.14
C LEU A 94 -10.50 -15.48 -30.74
N LEU A 95 -10.30 -16.78 -30.54
CA LEU A 95 -10.52 -17.45 -29.25
C LEU A 95 -9.62 -16.89 -28.15
N ILE A 96 -8.32 -16.71 -28.43
CA ILE A 96 -7.38 -16.08 -27.49
C ILE A 96 -7.87 -14.66 -27.14
N GLY A 97 -8.28 -13.88 -28.14
CA GLY A 97 -8.80 -12.54 -27.94
C GLY A 97 -10.04 -12.50 -27.03
N ILE A 98 -11.00 -13.40 -27.26
CA ILE A 98 -12.22 -13.54 -26.44
C ILE A 98 -11.87 -13.93 -25.00
N ILE A 99 -10.98 -14.92 -24.81
CA ILE A 99 -10.53 -15.35 -23.48
C ILE A 99 -9.86 -14.20 -22.73
N CYS A 100 -9.00 -13.44 -23.41
CA CYS A 100 -8.35 -12.25 -22.84
C CYS A 100 -9.37 -11.17 -22.44
N GLU A 101 -10.41 -10.93 -23.25
CA GLU A 101 -11.49 -9.98 -22.93
C GLU A 101 -12.30 -10.43 -21.70
N ILE A 102 -12.71 -11.70 -21.64
CA ILE A 102 -13.44 -12.27 -20.49
C ILE A 102 -12.58 -12.20 -19.23
N ARG A 103 -11.29 -12.53 -19.33
CA ARG A 103 -10.34 -12.43 -18.21
C ARG A 103 -10.13 -10.98 -17.76
N ALA A 104 -10.04 -10.03 -18.68
CA ALA A 104 -9.90 -8.61 -18.35
C ALA A 104 -11.15 -8.07 -17.64
N ARG A 105 -12.35 -8.41 -18.12
CA ARG A 105 -13.62 -8.00 -17.49
C ARG A 105 -13.82 -8.64 -16.13
N SER A 106 -13.56 -9.94 -15.99
CA SER A 106 -13.67 -10.64 -14.70
C SER A 106 -12.64 -10.15 -13.69
N PHE A 107 -11.44 -9.77 -14.13
CA PHE A 107 -10.46 -9.09 -13.28
C PHE A 107 -10.99 -7.72 -12.83
N ASN A 108 -11.47 -6.89 -13.77
CA ASN A 108 -11.98 -5.56 -13.45
C ASN A 108 -13.16 -5.60 -12.47
N ARG A 109 -14.11 -6.53 -12.64
CA ARG A 109 -15.24 -6.69 -11.71
C ARG A 109 -14.77 -7.02 -10.29
N ARG A 110 -13.81 -7.94 -10.15
CA ARG A 110 -13.23 -8.30 -8.85
C ARG A 110 -12.44 -7.15 -8.23
N ASP A 111 -11.66 -6.45 -9.03
CA ASP A 111 -10.87 -5.28 -8.62
C ASP A 111 -11.77 -4.15 -8.10
N ILE A 112 -12.90 -3.87 -8.78
CA ILE A 112 -13.89 -2.90 -8.32
C ILE A 112 -14.55 -3.33 -7.01
N ALA A 113 -14.98 -4.59 -6.91
CA ALA A 113 -15.60 -5.10 -5.68
C ALA A 113 -14.63 -5.00 -4.49
N GLN A 114 -13.37 -5.38 -4.70
CA GLN A 114 -12.31 -5.26 -3.71
C GLN A 114 -12.02 -3.80 -3.35
N ALA A 115 -12.02 -2.89 -4.33
CA ALA A 115 -11.83 -1.46 -4.11
C ALA A 115 -12.92 -0.87 -3.19
N ASN A 116 -14.18 -1.23 -3.42
CA ASN A 116 -15.30 -0.80 -2.58
C ASN A 116 -15.18 -1.37 -1.16
N ALA A 117 -14.87 -2.67 -1.02
CA ALA A 117 -14.68 -3.29 0.29
C ALA A 117 -13.50 -2.65 1.07
N LEU A 118 -12.40 -2.33 0.38
CA LEU A 118 -11.27 -1.62 0.98
C LEU A 118 -11.65 -0.19 1.39
N HIS A 119 -12.44 0.51 0.57
CA HIS A 119 -12.95 1.84 0.91
C HIS A 119 -13.76 1.80 2.20
N ASP A 120 -14.75 0.91 2.29
CA ASP A 120 -15.62 0.80 3.49
C ASP A 120 -14.81 0.49 4.76
N ARG A 121 -13.80 -0.38 4.64
CA ARG A 121 -12.87 -0.69 5.74
C ARG A 121 -12.02 0.50 6.16
N LEU A 122 -11.55 1.29 5.20
CA LEU A 122 -10.77 2.49 5.45
C LEU A 122 -11.62 3.59 6.07
N VAL A 123 -12.88 3.73 5.65
CA VAL A 123 -13.86 4.60 6.32
C VAL A 123 -14.05 4.16 7.77
N ALA A 124 -14.35 2.88 8.02
CA ALA A 124 -14.51 2.36 9.38
C ALA A 124 -13.24 2.55 10.22
N PHE A 125 -12.06 2.30 9.65
CA PHE A 125 -10.79 2.50 10.33
C PHE A 125 -10.55 3.97 10.67
N SER A 126 -10.88 4.91 9.77
CA SER A 126 -10.74 6.35 10.01
C SER A 126 -11.62 6.86 11.15
N GLN A 127 -12.70 6.15 11.49
CA GLN A 127 -13.55 6.46 12.65
C GLN A 127 -12.96 5.98 13.98
N THR A 128 -11.87 5.21 13.95
CA THR A 128 -11.20 4.73 15.17
C THR A 128 -10.60 5.93 15.93
N PRO A 129 -10.76 6.01 17.27
CA PRO A 129 -10.14 7.05 18.08
C PRO A 129 -8.62 7.08 17.90
N ARG A 130 -8.04 8.27 17.76
CA ARG A 130 -6.59 8.45 17.57
C ARG A 130 -5.79 7.75 18.67
N ALA A 131 -6.19 7.90 19.93
CA ALA A 131 -5.53 7.27 21.08
C ALA A 131 -5.33 5.75 20.95
N ALA A 132 -6.19 5.05 20.20
CA ALA A 132 -6.11 3.60 20.01
C ALA A 132 -4.86 3.15 19.22
N VAL A 133 -4.25 4.03 18.42
CA VAL A 133 -3.02 3.69 17.67
C VAL A 133 -1.72 4.12 18.37
N TYR A 134 -1.81 4.83 19.51
CA TYR A 134 -0.67 5.28 20.31
C TYR A 134 -0.41 4.42 21.56
N GLY A 135 -1.46 3.79 22.11
CA GLY A 135 -1.35 2.88 23.24
C GLY A 135 -1.11 1.44 22.80
N ASP A 136 -0.05 0.81 23.29
CA ASP A 136 0.18 -0.63 23.18
C ASP A 136 0.33 -1.24 24.58
N PRO A 137 -0.38 -2.34 24.93
CA PRO A 137 -0.23 -2.99 26.24
C PRO A 137 1.18 -3.53 26.52
N GLY A 138 2.03 -3.67 25.49
CA GLY A 138 3.44 -4.03 25.65
C GLY A 138 4.39 -2.86 25.94
N ASN A 139 3.89 -1.62 25.96
CA ASN A 139 4.74 -0.46 26.20
C ASN A 139 5.20 -0.37 27.65
N ALA A 140 6.47 -0.01 27.83
CA ALA A 140 7.00 0.36 29.13
C ALA A 140 6.51 1.76 29.51
N GLN A 141 6.28 1.95 30.80
CA GLN A 141 5.91 3.23 31.37
C GLN A 141 6.95 3.68 32.38
N ILE A 142 7.42 4.90 32.20
CA ILE A 142 8.26 5.63 33.15
C ILE A 142 7.38 6.68 33.81
N ALA A 143 7.27 6.65 35.13
CA ALA A 143 6.55 7.64 35.91
C ALA A 143 7.55 8.57 36.62
N ASN A 144 7.14 9.81 36.85
CA ASN A 144 7.89 10.80 37.64
C ASN A 144 9.32 11.09 37.16
N ALA A 145 9.59 10.90 35.87
CA ALA A 145 10.88 11.21 35.30
C ALA A 145 11.13 12.73 35.30
N ARG A 146 12.36 13.14 35.57
CA ARG A 146 12.80 14.54 35.45
C ARG A 146 13.66 14.70 34.22
N VAL A 147 13.35 15.66 33.37
CA VAL A 147 14.21 15.92 32.21
C VAL A 147 15.56 16.43 32.71
N ILE A 148 16.67 15.85 32.24
CA ILE A 148 18.04 16.29 32.54
C ILE A 148 18.54 17.16 31.40
N GLU A 149 18.46 16.60 30.19
CA GLU A 149 19.08 17.12 28.97
C GLU A 149 18.12 16.92 27.79
N ILE A 150 18.12 17.88 26.88
CA ILE A 150 17.38 17.79 25.62
C ILE A 150 18.32 18.24 24.52
N GLU A 151 18.70 17.31 23.66
CA GLU A 151 19.48 17.62 22.49
C GLU A 151 18.54 17.81 21.32
N ARG A 152 18.53 19.03 20.76
CA ARG A 152 18.02 19.26 19.42
C ARG A 152 19.20 19.07 18.48
N HIS A 153 19.47 17.84 18.03
CA HIS A 153 20.53 17.65 17.04
C HIS A 153 20.20 18.49 15.79
N PHE A 154 21.06 19.48 15.53
CA PHE A 154 21.07 20.32 14.32
C PHE A 154 22.04 19.74 13.29
N ASP A 155 22.30 18.44 13.33
CA ASP A 155 23.35 17.86 12.50
C ASP A 155 22.80 17.54 11.11
N GLN A 156 23.42 18.13 10.10
CA GLN A 156 22.88 18.26 8.74
C GLN A 156 22.80 16.94 7.97
N GLN A 157 23.30 15.82 8.50
CA GLN A 157 23.36 14.54 7.80
C GLN A 157 23.35 13.37 8.78
N THR A 158 22.17 12.97 9.27
CA THR A 158 22.00 11.64 9.87
C THR A 158 20.94 10.88 9.07
N GLU A 159 21.38 9.87 8.32
CA GLU A 159 20.47 8.93 7.66
C GLU A 159 19.80 8.05 8.72
N GLY A 160 18.58 8.39 9.11
CA GLY A 160 17.75 7.55 9.97
C GLY A 160 17.12 6.43 9.13
N ALA A 161 17.73 5.24 9.12
CA ALA A 161 17.10 4.05 8.55
C ALA A 161 16.31 3.30 9.62
N ILE A 162 14.97 3.41 9.59
CA ILE A 162 14.11 2.51 10.39
C ILE A 162 13.94 1.23 9.59
N THR A 163 14.67 0.19 9.98
CA THR A 163 14.47 -1.16 9.43
C THR A 163 13.48 -1.88 10.33
N GLY A 164 12.21 -1.93 9.90
CA GLY A 164 11.18 -2.74 10.54
C GLY A 164 11.05 -4.07 9.81
N ALA A 165 11.05 -5.18 10.54
CA ALA A 165 10.59 -6.47 10.02
C ALA A 165 9.13 -6.66 10.46
N LEU A 166 8.21 -6.76 9.50
CA LEU A 166 6.82 -7.07 9.80
C LEU A 166 6.62 -8.57 9.58
N GLU A 167 6.57 -9.33 10.68
CA GLU A 167 6.29 -10.76 10.65
C GLU A 167 4.78 -11.00 10.64
N THR A 168 4.22 -11.15 9.45
CA THR A 168 2.80 -11.51 9.28
C THR A 168 2.66 -13.03 9.13
N SER A 169 2.19 -13.70 10.17
CA SER A 169 1.77 -15.11 10.12
C SER A 169 0.30 -15.17 9.72
N MET A 170 0.01 -15.55 8.48
CA MET A 170 -1.35 -15.92 8.04
C MET A 170 -1.46 -17.45 7.97
N ARG A 171 -2.35 -18.03 8.80
CA ARG A 171 -2.69 -19.45 8.75
C ARG A 171 -3.90 -19.66 7.85
N MET A 172 -3.74 -20.40 6.76
CA MET A 172 -4.84 -21.09 6.09
C MET A 172 -4.51 -22.58 6.00
N PHE A 173 -5.51 -23.42 6.31
CA PHE A 173 -5.39 -24.86 6.38
C PHE A 173 -5.31 -25.50 4.99
N SER A 174 -4.27 -26.29 4.71
CA SER A 174 -4.31 -27.63 4.08
C SER A 174 -2.94 -28.05 3.51
N THR A 175 -2.75 -29.35 3.33
CA THR A 175 -1.52 -30.18 3.22
C THR A 175 -0.85 -30.27 1.84
N SER A 176 0.50 -30.20 1.75
CA SER A 176 1.43 -31.14 1.03
C SER A 176 2.84 -30.55 0.70
N PHE A 177 3.79 -31.43 0.35
CA PHE A 177 5.25 -31.33 0.44
C PHE A 177 5.99 -30.95 -0.86
N GLY A 178 7.14 -30.27 -0.74
CA GLY A 178 8.15 -30.08 -1.80
C GLY A 178 9.40 -29.32 -1.31
N THR A 179 10.60 -29.77 -1.66
CA THR A 179 11.90 -29.21 -1.21
C THR A 179 12.47 -28.19 -2.20
N SER A 180 12.74 -26.97 -1.73
CA SER A 180 13.42 -25.89 -2.48
C SER A 180 14.75 -25.52 -1.84
N SER A 181 15.82 -25.43 -2.65
CA SER A 181 17.13 -24.93 -2.23
C SER A 181 17.37 -23.55 -2.82
N ALA A 182 17.63 -22.54 -1.98
CA ALA A 182 18.06 -21.20 -2.38
C ALA A 182 19.39 -20.89 -1.68
N SER A 183 20.37 -20.38 -2.41
CA SER A 183 21.61 -19.84 -1.83
C SER A 183 21.65 -18.33 -2.01
N THR A 184 22.03 -17.64 -0.94
CA THR A 184 22.18 -16.19 -0.90
C THR A 184 23.67 -15.84 -1.02
N TYR A 185 24.01 -14.89 -1.89
CA TYR A 185 25.35 -14.31 -1.98
C TYR A 185 25.28 -12.80 -1.76
N THR A 186 26.20 -12.27 -0.96
CA THR A 186 26.32 -10.84 -0.66
C THR A 186 27.42 -10.24 -1.54
N GLY A 187 27.04 -9.45 -2.54
CA GLY A 187 27.98 -8.74 -3.41
C GLY A 187 28.53 -7.44 -2.77
N SER A 188 29.65 -6.95 -3.29
CA SER A 188 30.38 -5.76 -2.80
C SER A 188 29.58 -4.46 -2.78
N ASP A 189 28.43 -4.41 -3.46
CA ASP A 189 27.58 -3.21 -3.59
C ASP A 189 26.41 -3.21 -2.59
N ASN A 190 26.40 -4.10 -1.59
CA ASN A 190 25.36 -4.20 -0.56
C ASN A 190 23.91 -4.36 -1.11
N ARG A 191 23.80 -4.85 -2.35
CA ARG A 191 22.55 -5.33 -2.96
C ARG A 191 22.44 -6.85 -2.78
N LEU A 192 21.28 -7.29 -2.31
CA LEU A 192 20.94 -8.70 -2.13
C LEU A 192 20.21 -9.18 -3.39
N ASP A 193 20.93 -9.82 -4.31
CA ASP A 193 20.33 -10.35 -5.55
C ASP A 193 19.94 -11.82 -5.35
N THR A 194 18.64 -12.11 -5.50
CA THR A 194 18.09 -13.47 -5.38
C THR A 194 17.83 -14.04 -6.77
N TYR A 195 18.62 -15.03 -7.20
CA TYR A 195 18.38 -15.76 -8.44
C TYR A 195 17.69 -17.09 -8.15
N GLY A 196 16.39 -17.16 -8.44
CA GLY A 196 15.60 -18.40 -8.36
C GLY A 196 15.12 -18.83 -9.74
N SER A 197 15.58 -20.00 -10.21
CA SER A 197 15.03 -20.67 -11.40
C SER A 197 13.77 -21.43 -10.99
N GLN A 198 12.60 -21.05 -11.53
CA GLN A 198 11.35 -21.80 -11.38
C GLN A 198 10.93 -22.41 -12.71
N SER A 199 10.93 -23.73 -12.79
CA SER A 199 10.23 -24.49 -13.82
C SER A 199 9.05 -25.21 -13.16
N SER A 200 7.83 -24.70 -13.35
CA SER A 200 6.61 -25.51 -13.20
C SER A 200 5.41 -24.83 -13.89
N VAL A 201 4.58 -25.67 -14.50
CA VAL A 201 3.35 -25.31 -15.22
C VAL A 201 2.18 -25.75 -14.35
N THR A 202 1.21 -24.83 -14.16
CA THR A 202 -0.14 -25.04 -13.57
C THR A 202 -0.29 -24.96 -12.04
N SER A 203 -0.99 -23.89 -11.63
CA SER A 203 -2.01 -23.77 -10.57
C SER A 203 -1.79 -24.46 -9.21
N GLY A 204 -1.12 -23.77 -8.29
CA GLY A 204 -1.15 -24.08 -6.85
C GLY A 204 -0.12 -23.25 -6.09
N THR A 205 -0.54 -22.54 -5.05
CA THR A 205 0.23 -21.49 -4.37
C THR A 205 1.42 -22.01 -3.55
N LEU A 206 2.58 -21.38 -3.77
CA LEU A 206 3.87 -21.63 -3.11
C LEU A 206 3.83 -21.26 -1.61
N ASN A 207 4.33 -22.15 -0.76
CA ASN A 207 4.73 -21.84 0.62
C ASN A 207 5.93 -20.88 0.59
N GLY A 208 5.77 -19.69 1.12
CA GLY A 208 6.86 -18.74 1.32
C GLY A 208 6.64 -17.95 2.60
N THR A 209 7.59 -18.01 3.53
CA THR A 209 7.78 -16.97 4.54
C THR A 209 7.99 -15.66 3.81
N THR A 210 6.94 -14.85 3.72
CA THR A 210 7.08 -13.51 3.13
C THR A 210 7.73 -12.64 4.19
N ILE A 211 9.07 -12.65 4.21
CA ILE A 211 9.83 -11.61 4.88
C ILE A 211 9.62 -10.36 4.05
N ALA A 212 8.58 -9.59 4.37
CA ALA A 212 8.43 -8.24 3.86
C ALA A 212 9.49 -7.38 4.55
N ASN A 213 10.70 -7.39 3.99
CA ASN A 213 11.73 -6.44 4.33
C ASN A 213 11.24 -5.06 3.85
N LEU A 214 10.50 -4.35 4.69
CA LEU A 214 10.20 -2.94 4.52
C LEU A 214 11.49 -2.16 4.75
N ARG A 215 12.39 -2.21 3.76
CA ARG A 215 13.59 -1.37 3.73
C ARG A 215 13.16 0.02 3.26
N MET A 216 12.61 0.80 4.18
CA MET A 216 12.34 2.21 3.97
C MET A 216 13.66 2.96 4.10
N SER A 217 14.34 3.13 2.97
CA SER A 217 15.54 3.94 2.86
C SER A 217 15.14 5.28 2.27
N LYS A 218 15.17 6.33 3.09
CA LYS A 218 14.94 7.70 2.62
C LYS A 218 15.98 8.62 3.20
N THR A 219 16.56 9.44 2.35
CA THR A 219 17.35 10.61 2.71
C THR A 219 16.37 11.64 3.30
N THR A 220 16.30 11.71 4.63
CA THR A 220 15.55 12.72 5.35
C THR A 220 16.07 14.11 4.95
N ARG A 221 15.16 15.01 4.54
CA ARG A 221 15.51 16.42 4.26
C ARG A 221 16.20 17.04 5.49
N ALA A 222 17.18 17.90 5.25
CA ALA A 222 17.99 18.60 6.25
C ALA A 222 17.20 19.46 7.28
N ASN A 223 15.87 19.50 7.21
CA ASN A 223 15.01 20.27 8.12
C ASN A 223 14.06 19.39 8.97
N LEU A 224 14.19 18.05 8.89
CA LEU A 224 13.34 17.13 9.69
C LEU A 224 13.81 16.99 11.14
N MET A 225 15.05 17.39 11.44
CA MET A 225 15.64 17.28 12.78
C MET A 225 15.26 18.43 13.71
N GLY A 226 14.60 19.47 13.20
CA GLY A 226 14.05 20.54 14.04
C GLY A 226 13.03 20.03 15.06
N ASP A 227 12.29 18.96 14.74
CA ASP A 227 11.16 18.49 15.54
C ASP A 227 11.33 17.09 16.10
N ALA A 228 12.49 16.44 15.90
CA ALA A 228 12.76 15.15 16.54
C ALA A 228 13.12 15.38 18.01
N LEU A 229 12.62 14.51 18.89
CA LEU A 229 12.89 14.60 20.32
C LEU A 229 14.01 13.62 20.68
N PHE A 230 15.09 14.14 21.25
CA PHE A 230 16.11 13.37 21.95
C PHE A 230 16.27 13.98 23.34
N ALA A 231 15.86 13.25 24.36
CA ALA A 231 15.89 13.73 25.73
C ALA A 231 16.39 12.65 26.69
N VAL A 232 17.13 13.07 27.69
CA VAL A 232 17.61 12.22 28.78
C VAL A 232 16.82 12.57 30.02
N PHE A 233 16.26 11.55 30.66
CA PHE A 233 15.44 11.67 31.86
C PHE A 233 16.08 10.95 33.03
N GLU A 234 15.98 11.51 34.23
CA GLU A 234 16.38 10.88 35.49
C GLU A 234 15.19 10.20 36.16
N ILE A 235 15.41 9.01 36.71
CA ILE A 235 14.47 8.28 37.56
C ILE A 235 15.20 7.87 38.85
N ASP A 236 14.61 8.19 40.01
CA ASP A 236 14.92 7.65 41.36
C ASP A 236 16.40 7.28 41.65
N GLY A 237 17.31 8.25 41.61
CA GLY A 237 18.66 8.11 42.17
C GLY A 237 19.78 7.82 41.16
N ASN A 238 19.90 8.66 40.13
CA ASN A 238 20.89 8.64 39.02
C ASN A 238 20.63 7.67 37.86
N ASP A 239 19.56 6.88 37.85
CA ASP A 239 19.24 6.08 36.65
C ASP A 239 18.72 7.01 35.53
N THR A 240 19.40 6.98 34.39
CA THR A 240 19.08 7.85 33.25
C THR A 240 18.49 7.06 32.10
N PHE A 241 17.38 7.55 31.53
CA PHE A 241 16.70 6.99 30.38
C PHE A 241 16.80 7.92 29.19
N ARG A 242 17.27 7.38 28.06
CA ARG A 242 17.28 8.06 26.77
C ARG A 242 15.96 7.83 26.07
N VAL A 243 15.29 8.91 25.75
CA VAL A 243 13.95 8.89 25.16
C VAL A 243 14.04 9.57 23.81
N VAL A 244 13.64 8.83 22.78
CA VAL A 244 13.70 9.27 21.39
C VAL A 244 12.30 9.29 20.80
N SER A 245 11.95 10.33 20.05
CA SER A 245 10.78 10.35 19.17
C SER A 245 11.13 10.93 17.82
N MET A 246 10.53 10.36 16.77
CA MET A 246 10.55 10.93 15.43
C MET A 246 9.85 12.29 15.42
N SER A 247 10.24 13.14 14.47
CA SER A 247 9.54 14.39 14.19
C SER A 247 8.16 14.13 13.58
N ALA A 248 7.22 15.05 13.81
CA ALA A 248 5.86 14.89 13.29
C ALA A 248 5.80 14.72 11.76
N PRO A 249 6.56 15.47 10.94
CA PRO A 249 6.60 15.23 9.50
C PRO A 249 7.24 13.87 9.15
N GLY A 250 8.26 13.44 9.92
CA GLY A 250 8.90 12.13 9.72
C GLY A 250 7.94 10.96 9.98
N VAL A 251 7.09 11.06 11.01
CA VAL A 251 6.05 10.06 11.29
C VAL A 251 5.01 10.02 10.17
N ARG A 252 4.55 11.19 9.68
CA ARG A 252 3.57 11.25 8.58
C ARG A 252 4.13 10.66 7.28
N ASP A 253 5.40 10.92 6.98
CA ASP A 253 6.10 10.34 5.83
C ASP A 253 6.19 8.81 5.96
N TRP A 254 6.59 8.30 7.13
CA TRP A 254 6.63 6.87 7.41
C TRP A 254 5.25 6.21 7.24
N MET A 255 4.19 6.82 7.78
CA MET A 255 2.83 6.34 7.60
C MET A 255 2.39 6.35 6.14
N SER A 256 2.67 7.43 5.41
CA SER A 256 2.37 7.56 3.99
C SER A 256 3.04 6.46 3.18
N GLU A 257 4.32 6.21 3.40
CA GLU A 257 5.06 5.16 2.71
C GLU A 257 4.57 3.76 3.08
N LEU A 258 4.17 3.52 4.33
CA LEU A 258 3.54 2.27 4.74
C LEU A 258 2.21 2.04 3.99
N ILE A 259 1.34 3.05 3.94
CA ILE A 259 0.06 2.97 3.22
C ILE A 259 0.31 2.75 1.72
N MET A 260 1.30 3.42 1.13
CA MET A 260 1.68 3.23 -0.27
C MET A 260 2.27 1.83 -0.54
N ALA A 261 3.05 1.27 0.39
CA ALA A 261 3.52 -0.11 0.30
C ALA A 261 2.34 -1.10 0.28
N VAL A 262 1.32 -0.86 1.11
CA VAL A 262 0.09 -1.64 1.10
C VAL A 262 -0.69 -1.44 -0.21
N ALA A 263 -0.79 -0.21 -0.72
CA ALA A 263 -1.40 0.06 -2.02
C ALA A 263 -0.70 -0.72 -3.15
N ASN A 264 0.63 -0.79 -3.13
CA ASN A 264 1.43 -1.55 -4.08
C ASN A 264 1.17 -3.06 -3.99
N HIS A 265 0.90 -3.60 -2.79
CA HIS A 265 0.48 -4.99 -2.62
C HIS A 265 -0.83 -5.30 -3.36
N PHE A 266 -1.74 -4.32 -3.47
CA PHE A 266 -2.97 -4.40 -4.26
C PHE A 266 -2.79 -4.06 -5.74
N GLY A 267 -1.56 -3.94 -6.25
CA GLY A 267 -1.26 -3.60 -7.65
C GLY A 267 -1.03 -2.11 -7.91
N GLY A 268 -0.89 -1.32 -6.83
CA GLY A 268 -0.55 0.10 -6.89
C GLY A 268 -1.63 0.94 -7.56
N THR A 269 -1.25 2.09 -8.13
CA THR A 269 -2.18 2.99 -8.83
C THR A 269 -2.69 2.43 -10.17
N SER A 270 -2.25 1.24 -10.56
CA SER A 270 -2.68 0.58 -11.81
C SER A 270 -3.98 -0.21 -11.67
N THR A 271 -4.38 -0.54 -10.44
CA THR A 271 -5.61 -1.23 -10.06
C THR A 271 -6.56 -0.27 -9.34
N HIS A 272 -7.86 -0.57 -9.35
CA HIS A 272 -8.84 0.22 -8.59
C HIS A 272 -8.59 0.07 -7.09
N SER A 273 -8.36 -1.16 -6.62
CA SER A 273 -8.08 -1.48 -5.23
C SER A 273 -6.84 -0.78 -4.68
N GLY A 274 -5.72 -0.82 -5.40
CA GLY A 274 -4.50 -0.12 -4.99
C GLY A 274 -4.64 1.40 -5.05
N ASN A 275 -5.34 1.93 -6.06
CA ASN A 275 -5.61 3.37 -6.16
C ASN A 275 -6.48 3.88 -5.01
N VAL A 276 -7.50 3.12 -4.56
CA VAL A 276 -8.30 3.48 -3.39
C VAL A 276 -7.42 3.59 -2.14
N VAL A 277 -6.59 2.58 -1.85
CA VAL A 277 -5.70 2.63 -0.67
C VAL A 277 -4.75 3.83 -0.74
N ALA A 278 -4.18 4.11 -1.92
CA ALA A 278 -3.30 5.26 -2.12
C ALA A 278 -4.02 6.60 -1.92
N ALA A 279 -5.27 6.72 -2.37
CA ALA A 279 -6.07 7.94 -2.20
C ALA A 279 -6.38 8.26 -0.73
N TRP A 280 -6.34 7.27 0.16
CA TRP A 280 -6.56 7.44 1.60
C TRP A 280 -5.34 7.94 2.38
N VAL A 281 -4.17 8.07 1.74
CA VAL A 281 -2.94 8.55 2.40
C VAL A 281 -3.14 9.88 3.14
N PRO A 282 -3.70 10.95 2.54
CA PRO A 282 -3.85 12.23 3.24
C PRO A 282 -4.80 12.14 4.43
N ASN A 283 -5.88 11.37 4.31
CA ASN A 283 -6.89 11.23 5.37
C ASN A 283 -6.32 10.48 6.58
N LEU A 284 -5.67 9.33 6.36
CA LEU A 284 -5.10 8.54 7.45
C LEU A 284 -3.91 9.24 8.11
N THR A 285 -3.03 9.87 7.33
CA THR A 285 -1.88 10.61 7.88
C THR A 285 -2.30 11.89 8.58
N GLY A 286 -3.36 12.57 8.12
CA GLY A 286 -3.93 13.74 8.77
C GLY A 286 -4.62 13.39 10.09
N HIS A 287 -5.35 12.27 10.13
CA HIS A 287 -6.07 11.82 11.32
C HIS A 287 -5.15 11.20 12.37
N PHE A 288 -4.34 10.20 11.99
CA PHE A 288 -3.49 9.46 12.93
C PHE A 288 -2.07 10.01 13.06
N GLY A 289 -1.70 11.03 12.28
CA GLY A 289 -0.41 11.69 12.42
C GLY A 289 -0.30 12.44 13.75
N PRO A 290 0.91 12.54 14.32
CA PRO A 290 1.13 13.30 15.54
C PRO A 290 0.95 14.81 15.27
N GLN A 291 0.44 15.51 16.27
CA GLN A 291 0.23 16.96 16.25
C GLN A 291 1.12 17.69 17.26
N ASP A 292 1.61 16.98 18.28
CA ASP A 292 2.15 17.60 19.50
C ASP A 292 3.66 17.48 19.68
N VAL A 293 4.42 16.94 18.71
CA VAL A 293 5.87 16.66 18.91
C VAL A 293 6.67 17.94 19.13
N SER A 294 6.46 18.98 18.31
CA SER A 294 7.13 20.27 18.49
C SER A 294 6.73 20.92 19.82
N TYR A 295 5.45 20.84 20.18
CA TYR A 295 4.94 21.34 21.45
C TYR A 295 5.57 20.64 22.66
N ALA A 296 5.65 19.31 22.63
CA ALA A 296 6.32 18.51 23.65
C ALA A 296 7.80 18.91 23.78
N THR A 297 8.49 19.08 22.65
CA THR A 297 9.89 19.48 22.62
C THR A 297 10.12 20.87 23.22
N ASP A 298 9.29 21.85 22.88
CA ASP A 298 9.39 23.21 23.41
C ASP A 298 9.05 23.27 24.91
N ARG A 299 8.03 22.53 25.34
CA ARG A 299 7.67 22.36 26.75
C ARG A 299 8.81 21.74 27.56
N LEU A 300 9.39 20.65 27.06
CA LEU A 300 10.52 20.00 27.70
C LEU A 300 11.72 20.95 27.78
N LYS A 301 12.03 21.72 26.73
CA LYS A 301 13.12 22.71 26.75
C LYS A 301 12.91 23.77 27.81
N ALA A 302 11.69 24.28 27.93
CA ALA A 302 11.33 25.21 28.98
C ALA A 302 11.51 24.60 30.38
N LEU A 303 11.23 23.30 30.56
CA LEU A 303 11.49 22.58 31.81
C LEU A 303 12.98 22.37 32.07
N ALA A 304 13.77 22.00 31.06
CA ALA A 304 15.21 21.79 31.19
C ALA A 304 15.97 23.08 31.56
N ALA A 305 15.43 24.26 31.22
CA ALA A 305 15.99 25.55 31.64
C ALA A 305 15.77 25.86 33.13
N ARG A 306 14.88 25.14 33.83
CA ARG A 306 14.61 25.34 35.27
C ARG A 306 15.59 24.55 36.14
N PRO A 307 15.84 24.97 37.40
CA PRO A 307 16.55 24.16 38.39
C PRO A 307 15.89 22.79 38.57
N LEU A 308 16.68 21.73 38.81
CA LEU A 308 16.21 20.34 38.87
C LEU A 308 15.08 20.11 39.90
N GLU A 309 15.09 20.89 40.99
CA GLU A 309 14.10 20.84 42.06
C GLU A 309 12.73 21.40 41.66
N GLU A 310 12.70 22.30 40.67
CA GLU A 310 11.50 22.96 40.16
C GLU A 310 10.96 22.29 38.88
N ARG A 311 11.62 21.24 38.39
CA ARG A 311 11.20 20.53 37.18
C ARG A 311 9.98 19.68 37.46
N GLU A 312 8.95 19.92 36.68
CA GLU A 312 7.71 19.16 36.67
C GLU A 312 7.97 17.68 36.30
N PRO A 313 7.32 16.72 36.96
CA PRO A 313 7.46 15.31 36.62
C PRO A 313 6.85 15.02 35.25
N VAL A 314 7.54 14.17 34.49
CA VAL A 314 7.14 13.71 33.17
C VAL A 314 6.84 12.22 33.23
N ALA A 315 5.67 11.83 32.74
CA ALA A 315 5.31 10.43 32.51
C ALA A 315 5.52 10.09 31.04
N ILE A 316 6.23 9.01 30.75
CA ILE A 316 6.62 8.62 29.39
C ILE A 316 6.16 7.19 29.16
N THR A 317 5.46 6.98 28.06
CA THR A 317 5.05 5.65 27.60
C THR A 317 5.70 5.37 26.26
N GLY A 318 6.21 4.15 26.07
CA GLY A 318 6.81 3.79 24.80
C GLY A 318 7.45 2.41 24.75
N THR A 319 8.14 2.14 23.65
CA THR A 319 8.74 0.84 23.36
C THR A 319 10.22 0.86 23.72
N MET A 320 10.67 -0.10 24.52
CA MET A 320 12.09 -0.22 24.89
C MET A 320 12.92 -0.70 23.69
N ILE A 321 14.03 -0.01 23.40
CA ILE A 321 14.96 -0.35 22.31
C ILE A 321 16.34 -0.77 22.82
N GLY A 322 16.58 -0.72 24.13
CA GLY A 322 17.83 -1.14 24.74
C GLY A 322 17.83 -0.91 26.25
N ARG A 323 19.00 -1.04 26.87
CA ARG A 323 19.18 -0.67 28.28
C ARG A 323 19.00 0.84 28.42
N ASN A 324 17.99 1.24 29.19
CA ASN A 324 17.63 2.61 29.47
C ASN A 324 17.44 3.47 28.21
N ALA A 325 16.91 2.87 27.13
CA ALA A 325 16.58 3.58 25.91
C ALA A 325 15.18 3.19 25.44
N MET A 326 14.36 4.17 25.10
CA MET A 326 12.99 3.95 24.64
C MET A 326 12.61 4.88 23.48
N ILE A 327 11.73 4.39 22.62
CA ILE A 327 11.00 5.20 21.65
C ILE A 327 9.70 5.63 22.30
N ALA A 328 9.53 6.93 22.53
CA ALA A 328 8.33 7.47 23.15
C ALA A 328 7.14 7.42 22.19
N THR A 329 6.03 6.84 22.64
CA THR A 329 4.75 6.86 21.93
C THR A 329 3.85 7.95 22.48
N GLN A 330 3.88 8.15 23.80
CA GLN A 330 3.11 9.18 24.51
C GLN A 330 3.92 9.81 25.63
N MET A 331 3.62 11.07 25.94
CA MET A 331 4.23 11.79 27.04
C MET A 331 3.23 12.70 27.75
N SER A 332 3.24 12.72 29.08
CA SER A 332 2.45 13.65 29.89
C SER A 332 3.37 14.45 30.80
N ILE A 333 3.10 15.75 30.92
CA ILE A 333 3.84 16.69 31.77
C ILE A 333 2.89 17.18 32.85
N SER A 334 3.24 17.05 34.13
CA SER A 334 2.39 17.51 35.26
C SER A 334 0.96 16.98 35.25
N SER A 335 0.76 15.71 34.92
CA SER A 335 -0.58 15.09 34.81
C SER A 335 -1.49 15.69 33.74
N ALA A 336 -0.95 16.47 32.80
CA ALA A 336 -1.69 16.94 31.63
C ALA A 336 -2.11 15.77 30.72
N ALA A 337 -3.02 16.04 29.76
CA ALA A 337 -3.39 15.06 28.75
C ALA A 337 -2.14 14.53 28.01
N PRO A 338 -2.10 13.22 27.68
CA PRO A 338 -0.95 12.63 27.01
C PRO A 338 -0.78 13.23 25.61
N LEU A 339 0.42 13.74 25.34
CA LEU A 339 0.86 14.19 24.03
C LEU A 339 1.17 12.98 23.16
N GLU A 340 0.59 12.96 21.96
CA GLU A 340 0.69 11.86 21.00
C GLU A 340 1.94 12.02 20.11
N LEU A 341 2.97 11.22 20.36
CA LEU A 341 4.28 11.36 19.72
C LEU A 341 4.47 10.39 18.54
N LEU A 342 4.24 9.09 18.75
CA LEU A 342 4.42 8.06 17.73
C LEU A 342 3.29 7.01 17.78
N PRO A 343 2.52 6.82 16.68
CA PRO A 343 1.44 5.85 16.64
C PRO A 343 1.97 4.43 16.36
N VAL A 344 2.65 3.82 17.34
CA VAL A 344 3.34 2.53 17.18
C VAL A 344 2.41 1.37 16.78
N VAL A 345 1.12 1.44 17.13
CA VAL A 345 0.12 0.40 16.82
C VAL A 345 -0.48 0.59 15.43
N PHE A 346 -0.26 1.75 14.78
CA PHE A 346 -0.85 2.06 13.47
C PHE A 346 -0.62 0.97 12.41
N PRO A 347 0.59 0.39 12.23
CA PRO A 347 0.80 -0.65 11.21
C PRO A 347 -0.04 -1.90 11.44
N ARG A 348 -0.13 -2.34 12.71
CA ARG A 348 -0.96 -3.48 13.11
C ARG A 348 -2.44 -3.17 12.90
N ALA A 349 -2.89 -1.99 13.33
CA ALA A 349 -4.28 -1.58 13.22
C ALA A 349 -4.73 -1.44 11.76
N LEU A 350 -3.89 -0.84 10.91
CA LEU A 350 -4.09 -0.76 9.46
C LEU A 350 -4.14 -2.17 8.83
N GLY A 351 -3.20 -3.03 9.20
CA GLY A 351 -3.17 -4.42 8.73
C GLY A 351 -4.43 -5.20 9.11
N VAL A 352 -4.95 -5.03 10.34
CA VAL A 352 -6.21 -5.64 10.78
C VAL A 352 -7.39 -5.07 10.00
N ALA A 353 -7.46 -3.75 9.84
CA ALA A 353 -8.54 -3.09 9.11
C ALA A 353 -8.63 -3.57 7.65
N LEU A 354 -7.48 -3.73 6.98
CA LEU A 354 -7.43 -4.14 5.58
C LEU A 354 -7.48 -5.67 5.40
N GLY A 355 -6.94 -6.42 6.35
CA GLY A 355 -6.83 -7.87 6.32
C GLY A 355 -8.01 -8.64 6.90
N ALA A 356 -8.95 -7.97 7.57
CA ALA A 356 -10.17 -8.61 8.07
C ALA A 356 -10.82 -9.41 6.94
N PRO A 357 -11.08 -10.72 7.11
CA PRO A 357 -11.78 -11.48 6.09
C PRO A 357 -13.08 -10.74 5.80
N GLU A 358 -13.41 -10.56 4.51
CA GLU A 358 -14.81 -10.37 4.17
C GLU A 358 -15.54 -11.50 4.90
N GLN A 359 -16.40 -11.16 5.87
CA GLN A 359 -17.58 -11.99 6.05
C GLN A 359 -18.23 -11.92 4.67
N ARG A 360 -17.86 -12.87 3.80
CA ARG A 360 -18.41 -13.01 2.48
C ARG A 360 -19.89 -12.99 2.74
N ALA A 361 -20.55 -11.90 2.36
CA ALA A 361 -21.96 -11.95 2.09
C ALA A 361 -22.04 -13.07 1.05
N GLU A 362 -22.46 -14.26 1.50
CA GLU A 362 -22.75 -15.38 0.64
C GLU A 362 -23.75 -14.82 -0.35
N LEU A 363 -23.26 -14.44 -1.52
CA LEU A 363 -24.10 -14.18 -2.67
C LEU A 363 -24.90 -15.47 -2.82
N PRO A 364 -26.24 -15.44 -2.63
CA PRO A 364 -27.03 -16.64 -2.75
C PRO A 364 -26.78 -17.17 -4.16
N HIS A 365 -26.12 -18.32 -4.23
CA HIS A 365 -25.90 -19.09 -5.45
C HIS A 365 -27.22 -19.73 -5.94
N ALA A 366 -28.36 -19.08 -5.67
CA ALA A 366 -29.67 -19.50 -6.10
C ALA A 366 -30.05 -18.73 -7.36
N ALA A 367 -30.50 -19.49 -8.36
CA ALA A 367 -31.09 -19.06 -9.64
C ALA A 367 -30.13 -18.70 -10.79
N MET A 368 -29.24 -19.63 -11.15
CA MET A 368 -29.07 -20.01 -12.57
C MET A 368 -28.86 -21.52 -12.66
N ALA A 369 -29.96 -22.25 -12.51
CA ALA A 369 -30.17 -23.59 -13.04
C ALA A 369 -31.29 -23.50 -14.06
#